data_AF-A0A6N0DZ64-F1
#
_entry.id   AF-A0A6N0DZ64-F1
#
_cell.length_a   1.000
_cell.length_b   1.000
_cell.length_c   1.000
_cell.angle_alpha   90.00
_cell.angle_beta   90.00
_cell.angle_gamma   90.00
#
_symmetry.space_group_name_H-M   'P 1'
#
loop_
_entity.id
_entity.type
_entity.pdbx_description
1 polymer ?
#
loop_
_entity_poly.entity_id
_entity_poly.type
_entity_poly.pdbx_seq_one_letter_code
_entity_poly.pdbx_strand_id
1 'polypeptide(L)'
;MMNIRDSGKRMMIDGDCFSACTLVAAIVPPQRICVTERARLGFHAIKTKSGRRRSTNAGITAAIFKMYPAEIQSWRRRNGGLTEQMVLLEGEALRRLYRTRQ
;
A
#
# COMPACT_ATOMS: atom_id res chain seq x y z
N MET A 1 -18.94 -5.30 10.80
CA MET A 1 -17.58 -5.28 10.23
C MET A 1 -16.63 -4.81 11.33
N MET A 2 -15.63 -5.61 11.73
CA MET A 2 -14.70 -5.21 12.80
C MET A 2 -13.86 -4.03 12.34
N ASN A 3 -13.90 -2.90 13.07
CA ASN A 3 -13.00 -1.80 12.80
C ASN A 3 -11.59 -2.17 13.29
N ILE A 4 -10.74 -2.60 12.37
CA ILE A 4 -9.37 -3.02 12.67
C ILE A 4 -8.55 -1.90 13.32
N ARG A 5 -8.82 -0.63 12.96
CA ARG A 5 -8.18 0.54 13.56
C ARG A 5 -8.41 0.58 15.07
N ASP A 6 -9.66 0.43 15.49
CA ASP A 6 -10.08 0.61 16.89
C ASP A 6 -9.93 -0.66 17.74
N SER A 7 -9.78 -1.82 17.09
CA SER A 7 -9.69 -3.12 17.79
C SER A 7 -8.43 -3.34 18.64
N GLY A 8 -7.41 -2.48 18.53
CA GLY A 8 -6.09 -2.69 19.16
C GLY A 8 -5.28 -3.87 18.59
N LYS A 9 -5.85 -4.69 17.70
CA LYS A 9 -5.21 -5.90 17.17
C LYS A 9 -4.02 -5.58 16.27
N ARG A 10 -3.02 -6.46 16.26
CA ARG A 10 -1.92 -6.40 15.29
C ARG A 10 -2.37 -7.04 13.98
N MET A 11 -1.82 -6.56 12.88
CA MET A 11 -2.07 -7.10 11.54
C MET A 11 -0.76 -7.63 10.96
N MET A 12 -0.83 -8.81 10.37
CA MET A 12 0.29 -9.41 9.64
C MET A 12 -0.04 -9.43 8.16
N ILE A 13 0.87 -8.93 7.34
CA ILE A 13 0.83 -9.09 5.89
C ILE A 13 1.73 -10.27 5.56
N ASP A 14 1.14 -11.32 5.01
CA ASP A 14 1.83 -12.54 4.63
C ASP A 14 1.51 -12.87 3.17
N GLY A 15 2.47 -12.63 2.27
CA GLY A 15 2.26 -12.71 0.83
C GLY A 15 1.78 -11.40 0.18
N ASP A 16 1.00 -11.54 -0.88
CA ASP A 16 0.63 -10.43 -1.76
C ASP A 16 -0.46 -9.54 -1.17
N CYS A 17 -0.15 -8.26 -1.03
CA CYS A 17 -1.10 -7.22 -0.66
C CYS A 17 -1.08 -6.13 -1.73
N PHE A 18 -1.93 -6.27 -2.74
CA PHE A 18 -1.93 -5.39 -3.91
C PHE A 18 -3.15 -4.47 -3.95
N SER A 19 -2.99 -3.34 -4.63
CA SER A 19 -4.09 -2.41 -4.91
C SER A 19 -4.80 -1.99 -3.61
N ALA A 20 -6.13 -2.15 -3.50
CA ALA A 20 -6.88 -1.79 -2.31
C ALA A 20 -6.38 -2.43 -1.00
N CYS A 21 -5.76 -3.62 -1.03
CA CYS A 21 -5.20 -4.24 0.17
C CYS A 21 -4.16 -3.33 0.84
N THR A 22 -3.36 -2.61 0.05
CA THR A 22 -2.29 -1.75 0.57
C THR A 22 -2.82 -0.61 1.45
N LEU A 23 -4.11 -0.24 1.32
CA LEU A 23 -4.76 0.77 2.18
C LEU A 23 -4.73 0.40 3.67
N VAL A 24 -4.47 -0.86 4.01
CA VAL A 24 -4.16 -1.25 5.40
C VAL A 24 -3.06 -0.38 6.01
N ALA A 25 -2.06 0.01 5.22
CA ALA A 25 -0.98 0.89 5.66
C ALA A 25 -1.44 2.30 6.00
N ALA A 26 -2.55 2.77 5.41
CA ALA A 26 -3.17 4.05 5.72
C ALA A 26 -4.11 3.98 6.95
N ILE A 27 -4.65 2.80 7.24
CA ILE A 27 -5.69 2.60 8.25
C ILE A 27 -5.10 2.15 9.59
N VAL A 28 -4.05 1.32 9.55
CA VAL A 28 -3.44 0.69 10.73
C VAL A 28 -2.13 1.39 11.06
N PRO A 29 -1.89 1.78 12.33
CA PRO A 29 -0.61 2.35 12.75
C PRO A 29 0.56 1.43 12.38
N PRO A 30 1.67 1.95 11.82
CA PRO A 30 2.79 1.13 11.35
C PRO A 30 3.35 0.16 12.40
N GLN A 31 3.34 0.56 13.68
CA GLN A 31 3.85 -0.25 14.80
C GLN A 31 2.99 -1.50 15.07
N ARG A 32 1.75 -1.52 14.56
CA ARG A 32 0.82 -2.63 14.65
C ARG A 32 0.79 -3.51 13.40
N ILE A 33 1.52 -3.13 12.35
CA ILE A 33 1.70 -3.94 11.15
C ILE A 33 3.00 -4.73 11.29
N CYS A 34 2.95 -6.01 10.96
CA CYS A 34 4.13 -6.84 10.77
C CYS A 34 4.05 -7.50 9.40
N VAL A 35 5.20 -7.88 8.85
CA VAL A 35 5.30 -8.50 7.53
C VAL A 35 6.05 -9.83 7.64
N THR A 36 5.73 -10.79 6.78
CA THR A 36 6.56 -12.00 6.60
C THR A 36 7.59 -11.76 5.50
N GLU A 37 8.51 -12.70 5.32
CA GLU A 37 9.50 -12.63 4.24
C GLU A 37 8.89 -12.73 2.85
N ARG A 38 7.68 -13.28 2.74
CA ARG A 38 6.93 -13.43 1.49
C ARG A 38 6.10 -12.19 1.15
N ALA A 39 6.03 -11.21 2.05
CA ALA A 39 5.14 -10.07 1.91
C ALA A 39 5.56 -9.15 0.76
N ARG A 40 4.58 -8.77 -0.07
CA ARG A 40 4.76 -7.84 -1.20
C ARG A 40 3.62 -6.83 -1.24
N LEU A 41 3.96 -5.54 -1.23
CA LEU A 41 2.96 -4.47 -1.32
C LEU A 41 2.98 -3.86 -2.72
N GLY A 42 1.87 -3.98 -3.44
CA GLY A 42 1.77 -3.61 -4.85
C GLY A 42 0.98 -2.34 -5.06
N PHE A 43 1.64 -1.30 -5.57
CA PHE A 43 1.06 0.02 -5.79
C PHE A 43 0.93 0.33 -7.27
N HIS A 44 -0.21 0.91 -7.67
CA HIS A 44 -0.42 1.42 -9.02
C HIS A 44 -1.42 2.58 -8.98
N ALA A 45 -1.50 3.34 -10.07
CA ALA A 45 -2.47 4.41 -10.25
C ALA A 45 -3.88 3.86 -10.42
N ILE A 46 -4.87 4.62 -9.97
CA ILE A 46 -6.28 4.24 -10.10
C ILE A 46 -6.72 4.41 -11.54
N LYS A 47 -7.22 3.34 -12.15
CA LYS A 47 -7.84 3.39 -13.48
C LYS A 47 -9.35 3.49 -13.33
N THR A 48 -9.94 4.51 -13.95
CA THR A 48 -11.39 4.64 -14.06
C THR A 48 -11.84 4.29 -15.47
N LYS A 49 -13.05 3.74 -15.60
CA LYS A 49 -13.67 3.44 -16.89
C LYS A 49 -14.66 4.53 -17.24
N SER A 50 -14.56 5.08 -18.45
CA SER A 50 -15.57 5.95 -19.05
C SER A 50 -15.97 5.37 -20.40
N GLY A 51 -17.20 4.85 -20.49
CA GLY A 51 -17.65 4.06 -21.63
C GLY A 51 -16.75 2.84 -21.87
N ARG A 52 -16.14 2.74 -23.05
CA ARG A 52 -15.19 1.67 -23.41
C ARG A 52 -13.73 1.99 -23.08
N ARG A 53 -13.41 3.22 -22.70
CA ARG A 53 -12.03 3.66 -22.42
C ARG A 53 -11.71 3.47 -20.94
N ARG A 54 -10.54 2.91 -20.64
CA ARG A 54 -9.92 2.97 -19.31
C ARG A 54 -8.77 3.96 -19.37
N SER A 55 -8.73 4.85 -18.40
CA SER A 55 -7.63 5.81 -18.26
C SER A 55 -7.28 5.97 -16.79
N THR A 56 -6.04 6.35 -16.54
CA THR A 56 -5.61 6.75 -15.20
C THR A 56 -6.37 7.97 -14.72
N ASN A 57 -6.84 7.93 -13.48
CA ASN A 57 -7.47 9.05 -12.80
C ASN A 57 -6.45 9.68 -11.84
N ALA A 58 -5.78 10.74 -12.29
CA ALA A 58 -4.73 11.41 -11.52
C ALA A 58 -5.27 12.02 -10.20
N GLY A 59 -6.50 12.55 -10.21
CA GLY A 59 -7.12 13.15 -9.02
C GLY A 59 -7.35 12.12 -7.91
N ILE A 60 -8.00 11.00 -8.24
CA ILE A 60 -8.24 9.92 -7.27
C ILE A 60 -6.92 9.28 -6.84
N THR A 61 -6.00 9.09 -7.78
CA THR A 61 -4.66 8.54 -7.49
C THR A 61 -3.93 9.40 -6.46
N ALA A 62 -3.90 10.73 -6.65
CA ALA A 62 -3.26 11.64 -5.71
C ALA A 62 -3.98 11.69 -4.35
N ALA A 63 -5.32 11.64 -4.34
CA ALA A 63 -6.11 11.63 -3.12
C ALA A 63 -5.83 10.37 -2.27
N ILE A 64 -5.86 9.18 -2.88
CA ILE A 64 -5.51 7.93 -2.19
C ILE A 64 -4.04 7.94 -1.76
N PHE A 65 -3.14 8.43 -2.61
CA PHE A 65 -1.72 8.43 -2.29
C PHE A 65 -1.39 9.24 -1.03
N LYS A 66 -2.11 10.35 -0.79
CA LYS A 66 -1.97 11.17 0.41
C LYS A 66 -2.38 10.46 1.71
N MET A 67 -3.14 9.36 1.62
CA MET A 67 -3.55 8.59 2.80
C MET A 67 -2.43 7.67 3.31
N TYR A 68 -1.46 7.31 2.49
CA TYR A 68 -0.35 6.44 2.92
C TYR A 68 0.58 7.15 3.92
N PRO A 69 1.24 6.41 4.81
CA PRO A 69 2.32 6.93 5.66
C PRO A 69 3.41 7.63 4.85
N ALA A 70 4.03 8.64 5.47
CA ALA A 70 5.04 9.49 4.83
C ALA A 70 6.22 8.69 4.26
N GLU A 71 6.55 7.56 4.89
CA GLU A 71 7.62 6.65 4.49
C GLU A 71 7.28 5.92 3.19
N ILE A 72 6.05 5.41 3.06
CA ILE A 72 5.55 4.79 1.81
C ILE A 72 5.47 5.84 0.71
N GLN A 73 4.96 7.04 1.02
CA GLN A 73 4.90 8.12 0.03
C GLN A 73 6.30 8.48 -0.48
N SER A 74 7.26 8.60 0.43
CA SER A 74 8.64 8.94 0.08
C SER A 74 9.33 7.81 -0.69
N TRP A 75 9.10 6.55 -0.30
CA TRP A 75 9.59 5.40 -1.06
C TRP A 75 8.98 5.37 -2.47
N ARG A 76 7.66 5.54 -2.62
CA ARG A 76 7.03 5.57 -3.96
C ARG A 76 7.55 6.71 -4.82
N ARG A 77 7.70 7.92 -4.27
CA ARG A 77 8.26 9.07 -5.02
C ARG A 77 9.66 8.77 -5.57
N ARG A 78 10.52 8.12 -4.79
CA ARG A 78 11.86 7.69 -5.24
C ARG A 78 11.85 6.57 -6.29
N ASN A 79 10.78 5.79 -6.33
CA ASN A 79 10.66 4.62 -7.21
C ASN A 79 9.70 4.85 -8.39
N GLY A 80 9.43 6.11 -8.77
CA GLY A 80 8.66 6.46 -9.97
C GLY A 80 7.19 6.86 -9.73
N GLY A 81 6.74 7.01 -8.49
CA GLY A 81 5.38 7.47 -8.15
C GLY A 81 4.28 6.43 -8.40
N LEU A 82 3.02 6.85 -8.49
CA LEU A 82 1.92 5.95 -8.88
C LEU A 82 1.69 6.06 -10.38
N THR A 83 2.05 5.01 -11.12
CA THR A 83 1.87 4.90 -12.57
C THR A 83 0.94 3.74 -12.91
N GLU A 84 0.67 3.54 -14.19
CA GLU A 84 -0.13 2.39 -14.64
C GLU A 84 0.51 1.04 -14.39
N GLN A 85 1.85 1.02 -14.30
CA GLN A 85 2.62 -0.16 -13.99
C GLN A 85 2.61 -0.37 -12.48
N MET A 86 2.34 -1.60 -12.07
CA MET A 86 2.43 -1.96 -10.67
C MET A 86 3.90 -1.92 -10.24
N VAL A 87 4.15 -1.32 -9.08
CA VAL A 87 5.47 -1.34 -8.45
C VAL A 87 5.37 -1.97 -7.08
N LEU A 88 6.29 -2.90 -6.80
CA LEU A 88 6.30 -3.74 -5.62
C LEU A 88 7.26 -3.18 -4.57
N LEU A 89 6.75 -3.03 -3.35
CA LEU A 89 7.54 -2.85 -2.13
C LEU A 89 7.70 -4.22 -1.48
N GLU A 90 8.91 -4.74 -1.52
CA GLU A 90 9.25 -6.08 -1.05
C GLU A 90 10.69 -6.13 -0.53
N GLY A 91 11.09 -7.28 0.04
CA GLY A 91 12.46 -7.51 0.49
C GLY A 91 12.94 -6.46 1.51
N GLU A 92 14.19 -6.04 1.37
CA GLU A 92 14.82 -5.10 2.31
C GLU A 92 14.08 -3.76 2.41
N ALA A 93 13.55 -3.25 1.29
CA ALA A 93 12.81 -2.00 1.28
C ALA A 93 11.55 -2.08 2.14
N LEU A 94 10.84 -3.21 2.10
CA LEU A 94 9.67 -3.44 2.97
C LEU A 94 10.09 -3.59 4.44
N ARG A 95 11.18 -4.33 4.70
CA ARG A 95 11.70 -4.58 6.06
C ARG A 95 12.23 -3.31 6.74
N ARG A 96 12.62 -2.29 5.98
CA ARG A 96 12.96 -0.96 6.51
C ARG A 96 11.75 -0.19 7.03
N LEU A 97 10.54 -0.52 6.58
CA LEU A 97 9.30 0.17 6.96
C LEU A 97 8.50 -0.58 8.02
N TYR A 98 8.53 -1.92 8.00
CA TYR A 98 7.76 -2.76 8.90
C TYR A 98 8.63 -3.83 9.54
N ARG A 99 8.29 -4.18 10.79
CA ARG A 99 8.95 -5.28 11.49
C ARG A 99 8.63 -6.61 10.81
N THR A 100 9.68 -7.36 10.49
CA THR A 100 9.58 -8.73 9.99
C THR A 100 9.26 -9.69 11.15
N ARG A 101 8.31 -10.61 10.92
CA ARG A 101 7.97 -11.71 11.82
C ARG A 101 8.09 -13.02 11.03
N GLN A 102 8.69 -14.03 11.66
CA GLN A 102 8.70 -15.42 11.19
C GLN A 102 7.46 -16.14 11.72
#